data_AF-G3HL81-F1
#
_entry.id   AF-G3HL81-F1
#
_cell.length_a   1.000
_cell.length_b   1.000
_cell.length_c   1.000
_cell.angle_alpha   90.00
_cell.angle_beta   90.00
_cell.angle_gamma   90.00
#
_symmetry.space_group_name_H-M   'P 1'
#
loop_
_entity.id
_entity.type
_entity.pdbx_description
1 polymer ?
#
loop_
_entity_poly.entity_id
_entity_poly.type
_entity_poly.pdbx_seq_one_letter_code
_entity_poly.pdbx_strand_id
1 'polypeptide(L)'
;MVNRIIKSNELITECGFTRDLILFATFNEVKSQNPLVKSLKLSNSYEDFELKKLLFNIIVILCKDLTTIQLLIDGKVILALFTYVKKPERLKIIEWSAAQYEELQLHAIATLSSVAPLLIEEYMSCQGNARILAFLEWCEHENSCFLHGNSFHGTGGRGNKYAQMRYTLRLLRAMVYLEDEIVNTDLCERGVIHQLIGIFKTMASRPDEKEDAIALEIQSDALLILSGLCEHYIQRKEMFGTEGVDIILHVMKTDPKKLQSGLGYNVLLFSTLDSIWCCILGCYSSEDYFLEKEGIFLLLDILAIQATHKQRELANKSWENFLARTSNAKTLKVPSGRVVTVESTPTRLLGGPLADTDMALKRLPVRGGALQRVKVKTLNEPKKTAPI
;
A
#
# COMPACT_ATOMS: atom_id res chain seq x y z
N MET A 1 25.21 -17.64 -12.71
CA MET A 1 23.96 -17.33 -13.44
C MET A 1 23.64 -15.83 -13.39
N VAL A 2 23.61 -15.21 -12.21
CA VAL A 2 23.44 -13.74 -12.03
C VAL A 2 24.47 -12.91 -12.81
N ASN A 3 25.77 -13.23 -12.74
CA ASN A 3 26.81 -12.51 -13.50
C ASN A 3 26.72 -12.69 -15.02
N ARG A 4 26.03 -13.74 -15.52
CA ARG A 4 25.78 -13.89 -16.96
C ARG A 4 24.61 -13.01 -17.41
N ILE A 5 23.58 -12.86 -16.56
CA ILE A 5 22.41 -12.00 -16.82
C ILE A 5 22.81 -10.53 -16.82
N ILE A 6 23.63 -10.10 -15.85
CA ILE A 6 24.16 -8.72 -15.78
C ILE A 6 24.99 -8.41 -17.04
N LYS A 7 25.91 -9.31 -17.40
CA LYS A 7 26.76 -9.14 -18.58
C LYS A 7 25.98 -9.15 -19.90
N SER A 8 24.88 -9.90 -20.00
CA SER A 8 23.98 -9.85 -21.16
C SER A 8 23.15 -8.56 -21.20
N ASN A 9 22.74 -8.00 -20.05
CA ASN A 9 22.04 -6.71 -20.01
C ASN A 9 22.94 -5.54 -20.43
N GLU A 10 24.21 -5.54 -20.00
CA GLU A 10 25.22 -4.58 -20.47
C GLU A 10 25.38 -4.66 -21.99
N LEU A 11 25.55 -5.86 -22.55
CA LEU A 11 25.67 -6.09 -24.00
C LEU A 11 24.42 -5.68 -24.81
N ILE A 12 23.22 -5.90 -24.28
CA ILE A 12 21.95 -5.51 -24.93
C ILE A 12 21.76 -3.99 -24.91
N THR A 13 22.24 -3.34 -23.86
CA THR A 13 22.21 -1.87 -23.74
C THR A 13 23.26 -1.24 -24.65
N GLU A 14 24.45 -1.83 -24.74
CA GLU A 14 25.55 -1.40 -25.63
C GLU A 14 25.21 -1.57 -27.12
N CYS A 15 24.37 -2.55 -27.49
CA CYS A 15 24.01 -2.78 -28.91
C CYS A 15 22.86 -1.91 -29.42
N GLY A 16 22.29 -1.03 -28.58
CA GLY A 16 21.19 -0.13 -28.96
C GLY A 16 19.81 -0.78 -29.00
N PHE A 17 19.71 -2.10 -28.84
CA PHE A 17 18.44 -2.84 -28.91
C PHE A 17 17.44 -2.42 -27.83
N THR A 18 17.92 -2.08 -26.61
CA THR A 18 17.07 -1.52 -25.56
C THR A 18 16.37 -0.25 -26.00
N ARG A 19 17.07 0.64 -26.71
CA ARG A 19 16.50 1.90 -27.22
C ARG A 19 15.43 1.64 -28.27
N ASP A 20 15.63 0.66 -29.15
CA ASP A 20 14.64 0.27 -30.16
C ASP A 20 13.39 -0.35 -29.53
N LEU A 21 13.55 -1.21 -28.52
CA LEU A 21 12.42 -1.79 -27.77
C LEU A 21 11.58 -0.70 -27.08
N ILE A 22 12.24 0.27 -26.46
CA ILE A 22 11.55 1.42 -25.84
C ILE A 22 10.83 2.25 -26.92
N LEU A 23 11.48 2.51 -28.06
CA LEU A 23 10.87 3.20 -29.19
C LEU A 23 9.61 2.47 -29.68
N PHE A 24 9.67 1.15 -29.89
CA PHE A 24 8.50 0.37 -30.30
C PHE A 24 7.40 0.34 -29.22
N ALA A 25 7.76 0.47 -27.95
CA ALA A 25 6.79 0.54 -26.87
C ALA A 25 6.03 1.87 -26.83
N THR A 26 6.61 2.99 -27.32
CA THR A 26 6.06 4.34 -27.13
C THR A 26 5.72 5.10 -28.41
N PHE A 27 6.10 4.62 -29.60
CA PHE A 27 6.02 5.41 -30.83
C PHE A 27 4.61 5.89 -31.20
N ASN A 28 3.60 5.05 -30.98
CA ASN A 28 2.20 5.37 -31.29
C ASN A 28 1.69 6.54 -30.44
N GLU A 29 2.10 6.58 -29.18
CA GLU A 29 1.64 7.55 -28.19
C GLU A 29 2.41 8.88 -28.28
N VAL A 30 3.72 8.79 -28.55
CA VAL A 30 4.65 9.93 -28.49
C VAL A 30 4.86 10.61 -29.85
N LYS A 31 4.26 10.07 -30.93
CA LYS A 31 4.43 10.56 -32.32
C LYS A 31 5.91 10.72 -32.71
N SER A 32 6.65 9.62 -32.61
CA SER A 32 8.08 9.60 -32.91
C SER A 32 8.37 9.94 -34.39
N GLN A 33 9.42 10.73 -34.62
CA GLN A 33 9.93 11.04 -35.96
C GLN A 33 10.99 10.02 -36.43
N ASN A 34 11.25 8.97 -35.65
CA ASN A 34 12.29 8.00 -35.97
C ASN A 34 11.93 7.23 -37.27
N PRO A 35 12.85 7.14 -38.25
CA PRO A 35 12.61 6.45 -39.51
C PRO A 35 12.14 4.99 -39.35
N LEU A 36 12.59 4.27 -38.31
CA LEU A 36 12.23 2.87 -38.05
C LEU A 36 10.73 2.66 -37.83
N VAL A 37 10.02 3.67 -37.33
CA VAL A 37 8.59 3.59 -36.99
C VAL A 37 7.71 4.41 -37.92
N LYS A 38 8.29 5.13 -38.89
CA LYS A 38 7.55 6.03 -39.79
C LYS A 38 6.48 5.32 -40.63
N SER A 39 6.74 4.06 -41.01
CA SER A 39 5.81 3.22 -41.76
C SER A 39 5.12 2.15 -40.91
N LEU A 40 5.48 2.04 -39.63
CA LEU A 40 4.90 1.06 -38.72
C LEU A 40 3.56 1.59 -38.23
N LYS A 41 2.52 0.77 -38.35
CA LYS A 41 1.19 1.03 -37.78
C LYS A 41 0.75 -0.22 -37.05
N LEU A 42 0.30 -0.06 -35.81
CA LEU A 42 -0.39 -1.15 -35.13
C LEU A 42 -1.82 -1.22 -35.68
N SER A 43 -2.47 -2.36 -35.50
CA SER A 43 -3.88 -2.56 -35.84
C SER A 43 -4.58 -3.26 -34.67
N ASN A 44 -5.88 -3.57 -34.76
CA ASN A 44 -6.55 -4.46 -33.80
C ASN A 44 -6.19 -5.94 -33.98
N SER A 45 -5.21 -6.28 -34.83
CA SER A 45 -4.78 -7.67 -34.97
C SER A 45 -4.37 -8.25 -33.61
N TYR A 46 -4.56 -9.55 -33.46
CA TYR A 46 -4.22 -10.23 -32.22
C TYR A 46 -2.71 -10.16 -31.95
N GLU A 47 -1.91 -10.25 -33.01
CA GLU A 47 -0.46 -10.17 -32.98
C GLU A 47 0.03 -8.81 -32.49
N ASP A 48 -0.53 -7.70 -33.01
CA ASP A 48 -0.15 -6.35 -32.58
C ASP A 48 -0.54 -6.11 -31.11
N PHE A 49 -1.69 -6.66 -30.69
CA PHE A 49 -2.16 -6.55 -29.31
C PHE A 49 -1.23 -7.27 -28.33
N GLU A 50 -0.85 -8.51 -28.63
CA GLU A 50 0.10 -9.27 -27.80
C GLU A 50 1.50 -8.64 -27.83
N LEU A 51 1.94 -8.11 -28.97
CA LEU A 51 3.18 -7.36 -29.07
C LEU A 51 3.17 -6.14 -28.13
N LYS A 52 2.08 -5.36 -28.12
CA LYS A 52 1.97 -4.18 -27.24
C LYS A 52 2.05 -4.56 -25.76
N LYS A 53 1.35 -5.63 -25.34
CA LYS A 53 1.44 -6.15 -23.97
C LYS A 53 2.85 -6.64 -23.61
N LEU A 54 3.51 -7.33 -24.54
CA LEU A 54 4.88 -7.79 -24.35
C LEU A 54 5.84 -6.61 -24.15
N LEU A 55 5.68 -5.53 -24.92
CA LEU A 55 6.48 -4.32 -24.80
C LEU A 55 6.30 -3.63 -23.44
N PHE A 56 5.08 -3.60 -22.89
CA PHE A 56 4.85 -3.13 -21.51
C PHE A 56 5.57 -4.00 -20.47
N ASN A 57 5.53 -5.32 -20.62
CA ASN A 57 6.27 -6.22 -19.73
C ASN A 57 7.79 -6.02 -19.82
N ILE A 58 8.30 -5.78 -21.03
CA ILE A 58 9.72 -5.45 -21.24
C ILE A 58 10.08 -4.16 -20.52
N ILE A 59 9.26 -3.11 -20.60
CA ILE A 59 9.49 -1.87 -19.84
C ILE A 59 9.63 -2.16 -18.33
N VAL A 60 8.75 -2.99 -17.76
CA VAL A 60 8.83 -3.38 -16.33
C VAL A 60 10.12 -4.15 -16.00
N ILE A 61 10.67 -4.90 -16.95
CA ILE A 61 11.95 -5.59 -16.77
C ILE A 61 13.10 -4.60 -16.85
N LEU A 62 13.10 -3.73 -17.86
CA LEU A 62 14.15 -2.73 -18.09
C LEU A 62 14.27 -1.78 -16.90
N CYS A 63 13.16 -1.28 -16.35
CA CYS A 63 13.20 -0.31 -15.25
C CYS A 63 13.87 -0.85 -13.97
N LYS A 64 14.07 -2.17 -13.84
CA LYS A 64 14.82 -2.76 -12.71
C LYS A 64 16.33 -2.58 -12.84
N ASP A 65 16.81 -2.15 -14.00
CA ASP A 65 18.21 -1.89 -14.32
C ASP A 65 18.44 -0.38 -14.45
N LEU A 66 19.21 0.18 -13.53
CA LEU A 66 19.49 1.63 -13.45
C LEU A 66 20.15 2.17 -14.72
N THR A 67 20.87 1.34 -15.47
CA THR A 67 21.52 1.75 -16.73
C THR A 67 20.53 2.11 -17.83
N THR A 68 19.28 1.65 -17.71
CA THR A 68 18.23 1.88 -18.71
C THR A 68 17.37 3.11 -18.41
N ILE A 69 17.52 3.72 -17.22
CA ILE A 69 16.67 4.83 -16.76
C ILE A 69 16.70 6.00 -17.74
N GLN A 70 17.89 6.43 -18.18
CA GLN A 70 18.00 7.50 -19.17
C GLN A 70 17.31 7.16 -20.49
N LEU A 71 17.37 5.89 -20.92
CA LEU A 71 16.70 5.45 -22.14
C LEU A 71 15.17 5.49 -22.01
N LEU A 72 14.63 5.19 -20.81
CA LEU A 72 13.20 5.29 -20.52
C LEU A 72 12.73 6.75 -20.51
N ILE A 73 13.55 7.67 -19.99
CA ILE A 73 13.32 9.12 -20.03
C ILE A 73 13.31 9.61 -21.47
N ASP A 74 14.37 9.33 -22.23
CA ASP A 74 14.50 9.72 -23.65
C ASP A 74 13.34 9.18 -24.49
N GLY A 75 12.90 7.94 -24.19
CA GLY A 75 11.77 7.27 -24.82
C GLY A 75 10.40 7.81 -24.42
N LYS A 76 10.33 8.75 -23.46
CA LYS A 76 9.11 9.37 -22.93
C LYS A 76 8.09 8.33 -22.45
N VAL A 77 8.57 7.29 -21.77
CA VAL A 77 7.74 6.14 -21.35
C VAL A 77 6.58 6.57 -20.46
N ILE A 78 6.81 7.48 -19.51
CA ILE A 78 5.76 7.98 -18.61
C ILE A 78 4.64 8.68 -19.39
N LEU A 79 5.01 9.58 -20.32
CA LEU A 79 4.04 10.26 -21.17
C LEU A 79 3.23 9.27 -22.01
N ALA A 80 3.90 8.27 -22.60
CA ALA A 80 3.25 7.24 -23.41
C ALA A 80 2.22 6.45 -22.61
N LEU A 81 2.59 5.97 -21.43
CA LEU A 81 1.69 5.19 -20.57
C LEU A 81 0.51 6.04 -20.08
N PHE A 82 0.71 7.32 -19.75
CA PHE A 82 -0.37 8.22 -19.36
C PHE A 82 -1.39 8.51 -20.46
N THR A 83 -1.12 8.17 -21.72
CA THR A 83 -2.14 8.25 -22.78
C THR A 83 -3.30 7.26 -22.59
N TYR A 84 -3.07 6.19 -21.83
CA TYR A 84 -4.08 5.17 -21.50
C TYR A 84 -4.85 5.49 -20.21
N VAL A 85 -4.31 6.32 -19.32
CA VAL A 85 -4.91 6.66 -18.01
C VAL A 85 -5.90 7.81 -18.17
N LYS A 86 -7.03 7.51 -18.80
CA LYS A 86 -8.14 8.44 -19.01
C LYS A 86 -9.45 7.67 -19.24
N LYS A 87 -10.58 8.35 -19.01
CA LYS A 87 -11.91 7.83 -19.38
C LYS A 87 -11.89 7.40 -20.86
N PRO A 88 -12.38 6.21 -21.20
CA PRO A 88 -12.57 5.81 -22.59
C PRO A 88 -13.57 6.76 -23.26
N GLU A 89 -13.09 7.60 -24.18
CA GLU A 89 -13.95 8.42 -25.01
C GLU A 89 -14.41 7.57 -26.21
N ARG A 90 -15.72 7.59 -26.50
CA ARG A 90 -16.24 7.01 -27.75
C ARG A 90 -15.80 7.91 -28.91
N LEU A 91 -14.55 7.81 -29.36
CA LEU A 91 -14.05 8.63 -30.47
C LEU A 91 -13.24 7.81 -31.48
N LYS A 92 -13.90 7.56 -32.62
CA LYS A 92 -13.51 7.51 -34.05
C LYS A 92 -12.09 7.15 -34.53
N ILE A 93 -11.03 7.05 -33.72
CA ILE A 93 -9.64 6.83 -34.19
C ILE A 93 -8.83 6.01 -33.17
N ILE A 94 -9.36 4.89 -32.68
CA ILE A 94 -8.58 3.94 -31.88
C ILE A 94 -8.55 2.62 -32.65
N GLU A 95 -7.34 2.17 -33.00
CA GLU A 95 -7.09 0.92 -33.71
C GLU A 95 -7.51 -0.30 -32.88
N TRP A 96 -7.59 -0.17 -31.54
CA TRP A 96 -8.01 -1.22 -30.61
C TRP A 96 -9.52 -1.32 -30.42
N SER A 97 -10.03 -2.54 -30.26
CA SER A 97 -11.38 -2.77 -29.76
C SER A 97 -11.55 -2.28 -28.31
N ALA A 98 -12.78 -2.09 -27.84
CA ALA A 98 -13.05 -1.66 -26.47
C ALA A 98 -12.45 -2.62 -25.42
N ALA A 99 -12.50 -3.93 -25.65
CA ALA A 99 -11.93 -4.93 -24.77
C ALA A 99 -10.39 -4.91 -24.76
N GLN A 100 -9.77 -4.77 -25.94
CA GLN A 100 -8.31 -4.62 -26.03
C GLN A 100 -7.84 -3.34 -25.35
N TYR A 101 -8.55 -2.22 -25.54
CA TYR A 101 -8.22 -0.96 -24.88
C TYR A 101 -8.34 -1.05 -23.36
N GLU A 102 -9.38 -1.71 -22.83
CA GLU A 102 -9.54 -1.97 -21.39
C GLU A 102 -8.32 -2.72 -20.83
N GLU A 103 -7.87 -3.78 -21.49
CA GLU A 103 -6.72 -4.57 -21.05
C GLU A 103 -5.41 -3.78 -21.14
N LEU A 104 -5.17 -3.06 -22.24
CA LEU A 104 -3.99 -2.20 -22.38
C LEU A 104 -3.99 -1.06 -21.36
N GLN A 105 -5.16 -0.50 -21.03
CA GLN A 105 -5.29 0.52 -20.00
C GLN A 105 -4.86 -0.01 -18.63
N LEU A 106 -5.36 -1.18 -18.23
CA LEU A 106 -5.00 -1.77 -16.94
C LEU A 106 -3.50 -2.16 -16.89
N HIS A 107 -2.97 -2.70 -17.99
CA HIS A 107 -1.55 -3.06 -18.10
C HIS A 107 -0.65 -1.81 -18.10
N ALA A 108 -1.07 -0.72 -18.73
CA ALA A 108 -0.34 0.55 -18.72
C ALA A 108 -0.27 1.14 -17.30
N ILE A 109 -1.38 1.11 -16.54
CA ILE A 109 -1.38 1.57 -15.14
C ILE A 109 -0.48 0.67 -14.27
N ALA A 110 -0.54 -0.65 -14.46
CA ALA A 110 0.36 -1.59 -13.77
C ALA A 110 1.85 -1.34 -14.09
N THR A 111 2.13 -1.00 -15.35
CA THR A 111 3.48 -0.63 -15.80
C THR A 111 3.91 0.69 -15.15
N LEU A 112 3.04 1.70 -15.11
CA LEU A 112 3.30 2.96 -14.40
C LEU A 112 3.62 2.71 -12.93
N SER A 113 2.91 1.82 -12.22
CA SER A 113 3.22 1.51 -10.80
C SER A 113 4.65 1.00 -10.58
N SER A 114 5.30 0.50 -11.63
CA SER A 114 6.68 -0.01 -11.57
C SER A 114 7.69 1.06 -11.96
N VAL A 115 7.37 1.87 -12.98
CA VAL A 115 8.32 2.80 -13.62
C VAL A 115 8.25 4.21 -13.04
N ALA A 116 7.05 4.72 -12.74
CA ALA A 116 6.86 6.08 -12.24
C ALA A 116 7.66 6.38 -10.95
N PRO A 117 7.78 5.44 -9.98
CA PRO A 117 8.59 5.69 -8.79
C PRO A 117 10.09 5.90 -9.05
N LEU A 118 10.57 5.51 -10.24
CA LEU A 118 11.96 5.70 -10.66
C LEU A 118 12.14 6.95 -11.53
N LEU A 119 11.04 7.51 -12.04
CA LEU A 119 10.99 8.61 -13.01
C LEU A 119 10.05 9.72 -12.49
N ILE A 120 10.33 10.19 -11.26
CA ILE A 120 9.45 11.12 -10.53
C ILE A 120 9.34 12.46 -11.28
N GLU A 121 10.45 12.96 -11.84
CA GLU A 121 10.47 14.22 -12.58
C GLU A 121 9.59 14.17 -13.82
N GLU A 122 9.66 13.08 -14.59
CA GLU A 122 8.83 12.86 -15.78
C GLU A 122 7.35 12.68 -15.41
N TYR A 123 7.10 11.97 -14.30
CA TYR A 123 5.76 11.79 -13.74
C TYR A 123 5.12 13.12 -13.35
N MET A 124 5.84 13.97 -12.60
CA MET A 124 5.33 15.28 -12.18
C MET A 124 5.19 16.24 -13.36
N SER A 125 6.14 16.21 -14.31
CA SER A 125 6.05 16.99 -15.56
C SER A 125 4.84 16.61 -16.41
N CYS A 126 4.37 15.36 -16.33
CA CYS A 126 3.15 14.89 -16.98
C CYS A 126 1.87 15.19 -16.19
N GLN A 127 1.94 15.90 -15.06
CA GLN A 127 0.82 16.10 -14.12
C GLN A 127 0.26 14.77 -13.60
N GLY A 128 1.14 13.81 -13.26
CA GLY A 128 0.75 12.45 -12.91
C GLY A 128 -0.32 12.36 -11.82
N ASN A 129 -0.15 13.07 -10.70
CA ASN A 129 -1.13 13.13 -9.62
C ASN A 129 -2.51 13.58 -10.12
N ALA A 130 -2.57 14.70 -10.86
CA ALA A 130 -3.82 15.24 -11.39
C ALA A 130 -4.55 14.23 -12.28
N ARG A 131 -3.82 13.55 -13.18
CA ARG A 131 -4.40 12.56 -14.10
C ARG A 131 -4.95 11.34 -13.38
N ILE A 132 -4.22 10.86 -12.37
CA ILE A 132 -4.59 9.69 -11.59
C ILE A 132 -5.83 9.97 -10.74
N LEU A 133 -5.89 11.11 -10.06
CA LEU A 133 -7.04 11.48 -9.24
C LEU A 133 -8.30 11.72 -10.09
N ALA A 134 -8.16 12.36 -11.26
CA ALA A 134 -9.26 12.50 -12.21
C ALA A 134 -9.73 11.14 -12.78
N PHE A 135 -8.79 10.21 -13.00
CA PHE A 135 -9.13 8.85 -13.44
C PHE A 135 -9.82 8.05 -12.33
N LEU A 136 -9.40 8.23 -11.08
CA LEU A 136 -10.02 7.63 -9.90
C LEU A 136 -11.45 8.15 -9.68
N GLU A 137 -11.66 9.46 -9.83
CA GLU A 137 -12.99 10.09 -9.79
C GLU A 137 -13.91 9.49 -10.86
N TRP A 138 -13.39 9.27 -12.08
CA TRP A 138 -14.13 8.54 -13.11
C TRP A 138 -14.47 7.10 -12.71
N CYS A 139 -13.62 6.42 -11.94
CA CYS A 139 -13.87 5.07 -11.45
C CYS A 139 -15.03 5.02 -10.43
N GLU A 140 -15.19 6.06 -9.62
CA GLU A 140 -16.24 6.18 -8.60
C GLU A 140 -17.64 6.35 -9.21
N HIS A 141 -17.75 7.04 -10.35
CA HIS A 141 -19.05 7.30 -10.97
C HIS A 141 -19.69 6.05 -11.61
N GLU A 142 -20.90 5.72 -11.16
CA GLU A 142 -21.79 4.69 -11.71
C GLU A 142 -22.32 5.10 -13.08
N ASN A 143 -21.64 4.65 -14.13
CA ASN A 143 -22.18 4.63 -15.48
C ASN A 143 -22.09 3.20 -15.99
N SER A 144 -23.14 2.74 -16.68
CA SER A 144 -23.21 1.42 -17.29
C SER A 144 -21.97 1.16 -18.15
N CYS A 145 -21.08 0.30 -17.64
CA CYS A 145 -19.80 0.02 -18.28
C CYS A 145 -19.87 -1.36 -18.91
N PHE A 146 -19.67 -1.43 -20.23
CA PHE A 146 -19.50 -2.67 -20.99
C PHE A 146 -18.05 -3.18 -20.82
N LEU A 147 -17.60 -3.30 -19.57
CA LEU A 147 -16.27 -3.82 -19.24
C LEU A 147 -16.33 -5.34 -19.21
N HIS A 148 -15.40 -5.97 -19.92
CA HIS A 148 -15.43 -7.40 -20.16
C HIS A 148 -14.80 -8.17 -19.00
N GLY A 149 -13.80 -7.59 -18.31
CA GLY A 149 -13.19 -8.17 -17.11
C GLY A 149 -12.56 -9.56 -17.30
N ASN A 150 -12.32 -9.98 -18.54
CA ASN A 150 -11.84 -11.33 -18.88
C ASN A 150 -10.31 -11.44 -18.94
N SER A 151 -9.60 -10.32 -18.81
CA SER A 151 -8.14 -10.28 -18.88
C SER A 151 -7.51 -10.51 -17.50
N PHE A 152 -6.23 -10.88 -17.47
CA PHE A 152 -5.48 -11.06 -16.22
C PHE A 152 -5.60 -9.83 -15.32
N HIS A 153 -5.37 -8.64 -15.88
CA HIS A 153 -5.51 -7.38 -15.15
C HIS A 153 -6.97 -6.96 -14.94
N GLY A 154 -7.93 -7.48 -15.73
CA GLY A 154 -9.36 -7.17 -15.64
C GLY A 154 -10.14 -7.96 -14.59
N THR A 155 -9.49 -8.84 -13.83
CA THR A 155 -10.15 -9.65 -12.79
C THR A 155 -10.95 -8.75 -11.83
N GLY A 156 -12.23 -9.04 -11.66
CA GLY A 156 -13.18 -8.28 -10.83
C GLY A 156 -13.78 -7.03 -11.48
N GLY A 157 -13.35 -6.67 -12.69
CA GLY A 157 -13.84 -5.50 -13.44
C GLY A 157 -15.07 -5.75 -14.31
N ARG A 158 -15.67 -6.95 -14.29
CA ARG A 158 -16.84 -7.24 -15.13
C ARG A 158 -18.04 -6.43 -14.65
N GLY A 159 -18.50 -5.50 -15.49
CA GLY A 159 -19.67 -4.64 -15.19
C GLY A 159 -19.42 -3.54 -14.14
N ASN A 160 -18.18 -3.37 -13.67
CA ASN A 160 -17.80 -2.33 -12.71
C ASN A 160 -16.37 -1.81 -13.03
N LYS A 161 -15.89 -0.81 -12.30
CA LYS A 161 -14.54 -0.23 -12.53
C LYS A 161 -13.52 -0.59 -11.44
N TYR A 162 -13.74 -1.68 -10.70
CA TYR A 162 -12.89 -2.08 -9.58
C TYR A 162 -11.49 -2.47 -10.02
N ALA A 163 -11.33 -3.08 -11.20
CA ALA A 163 -10.01 -3.35 -11.75
C ALA A 163 -9.23 -2.03 -11.95
N GLN A 164 -9.84 -1.03 -12.60
CA GLN A 164 -9.23 0.27 -12.86
C GLN A 164 -8.87 0.97 -11.55
N MET A 165 -9.80 1.02 -10.60
CA MET A 165 -9.57 1.61 -9.28
C MET A 165 -8.44 0.90 -8.54
N ARG A 166 -8.41 -0.43 -8.51
CA ARG A 166 -7.36 -1.23 -7.87
C ARG A 166 -5.98 -0.89 -8.43
N TYR A 167 -5.80 -0.88 -9.75
CA TYR A 167 -4.50 -0.56 -10.36
C TYR A 167 -4.11 0.90 -10.14
N THR A 168 -5.09 1.82 -10.13
CA THR A 168 -4.87 3.24 -9.86
C THR A 168 -4.38 3.46 -8.42
N LEU A 169 -5.02 2.81 -7.44
CA LEU A 169 -4.56 2.83 -6.04
C LEU A 169 -3.20 2.16 -5.88
N ARG A 170 -2.90 1.11 -6.63
CA ARG A 170 -1.57 0.50 -6.64
C ARG A 170 -0.48 1.46 -7.10
N LEU A 171 -0.76 2.28 -8.12
CA LEU A 171 0.12 3.34 -8.58
C LEU A 171 0.24 4.46 -7.54
N LEU A 172 -0.88 4.97 -7.00
CA LEU A 172 -0.85 5.98 -5.93
C LEU A 172 -0.01 5.52 -4.74
N ARG A 173 -0.23 4.29 -4.29
CA ARG A 173 0.54 3.71 -3.19
C ARG A 173 2.03 3.63 -3.53
N ALA A 174 2.39 3.21 -4.73
CA ALA A 174 3.79 3.18 -5.15
C ALA A 174 4.45 4.56 -5.14
N MET A 175 3.70 5.62 -5.43
CA MET A 175 4.20 7.00 -5.37
C MET A 175 4.29 7.53 -3.94
N VAL A 176 3.26 7.30 -3.10
CA VAL A 176 3.23 7.78 -1.72
C VAL A 176 4.34 7.17 -0.87
N TYR A 177 4.63 5.87 -1.08
CA TYR A 177 5.69 5.15 -0.36
C TYR A 177 7.12 5.56 -0.77
N LEU A 178 7.28 6.52 -1.69
CA LEU A 178 8.58 7.15 -1.93
C LEU A 178 8.93 8.18 -0.86
N GLU A 179 7.94 8.61 -0.07
CA GLU A 179 8.10 9.70 0.93
C GLU A 179 8.61 11.00 0.29
N ASP A 180 8.35 11.19 -1.01
CA ASP A 180 8.67 12.42 -1.72
C ASP A 180 7.63 13.49 -1.39
N GLU A 181 8.07 14.52 -0.67
CA GLU A 181 7.17 15.56 -0.16
C GLU A 181 6.61 16.49 -1.24
N ILE A 182 7.25 16.61 -2.40
CA ILE A 182 6.69 17.37 -3.52
C ILE A 182 5.48 16.61 -4.07
N VAL A 183 5.63 15.30 -4.27
CA VAL A 183 4.55 14.41 -4.72
C VAL A 183 3.41 14.37 -3.70
N ASN A 184 3.72 14.15 -2.42
CA ASN A 184 2.73 13.97 -1.37
C ASN A 184 1.97 15.27 -1.03
N THR A 185 2.66 16.41 -1.04
CA THR A 185 2.01 17.71 -0.83
C THR A 185 1.05 18.02 -1.98
N ASP A 186 1.47 17.86 -3.25
CA ASP A 186 0.58 18.07 -4.40
C ASP A 186 -0.62 17.11 -4.39
N LEU A 187 -0.45 15.85 -3.96
CA LEU A 187 -1.56 14.92 -3.77
C LEU A 187 -2.57 15.40 -2.71
N CYS A 188 -2.08 15.85 -1.55
CA CYS A 188 -2.91 16.35 -0.47
C CYS A 188 -3.67 17.63 -0.86
N GLU A 189 -3.00 18.58 -1.53
CA GLU A 189 -3.61 19.80 -2.04
C GLU A 189 -4.73 19.52 -3.06
N ARG A 190 -4.64 18.42 -3.79
CA ARG A 190 -5.67 17.93 -4.72
C ARG A 190 -6.80 17.15 -4.05
N GLY A 191 -6.77 16.98 -2.73
CA GLY A 191 -7.85 16.36 -1.98
C GLY A 191 -7.86 14.83 -1.96
N VAL A 192 -6.71 14.18 -2.21
CA VAL A 192 -6.63 12.70 -2.22
C VAL A 192 -7.16 12.05 -0.94
N ILE A 193 -6.97 12.67 0.23
CA ILE A 193 -7.40 12.13 1.52
C ILE A 193 -8.92 11.97 1.56
N HIS A 194 -9.64 13.04 1.23
CA HIS A 194 -11.10 13.04 1.19
C HIS A 194 -11.65 12.09 0.11
N GLN A 195 -10.99 12.03 -1.05
CA GLN A 195 -11.37 11.11 -2.11
C GLN A 195 -11.26 9.65 -1.66
N LEU A 196 -10.15 9.26 -1.00
CA LEU A 196 -9.95 7.90 -0.50
C LEU A 196 -10.94 7.53 0.61
N ILE A 197 -11.26 8.47 1.51
CA ILE A 197 -12.31 8.28 2.53
C ILE A 197 -13.68 8.06 1.83
N GLY A 198 -13.99 8.84 0.80
CA GLY A 198 -15.22 8.72 0.01
C GLY A 198 -15.33 7.36 -0.70
N ILE A 199 -14.25 6.88 -1.33
CA ILE A 199 -14.17 5.54 -1.93
C ILE A 199 -14.46 4.48 -0.88
N PHE A 200 -13.80 4.56 0.28
CA PHE A 200 -13.97 3.59 1.35
C PHE A 200 -15.43 3.53 1.82
N LYS A 201 -16.04 4.69 2.10
CA LYS A 201 -17.44 4.78 2.56
C LYS A 201 -18.40 4.21 1.53
N THR A 202 -18.20 4.52 0.25
CA THR A 202 -19.02 3.99 -0.86
C THR A 202 -18.97 2.47 -0.92
N MET A 203 -17.80 1.88 -0.69
CA MET A 203 -17.64 0.41 -0.67
C MET A 203 -18.20 -0.24 0.59
N ALA A 204 -18.01 0.38 1.75
CA ALA A 204 -18.51 -0.14 3.03
C ALA A 204 -20.04 -0.10 3.13
N SER A 205 -20.69 0.81 2.40
CA SER A 205 -22.14 1.05 2.46
C SER A 205 -22.97 0.18 1.51
N ARG A 206 -22.38 -0.87 0.90
CA ARG A 206 -23.07 -1.79 -0.03
C ARG A 206 -23.41 -3.13 0.66
N PRO A 207 -24.48 -3.19 1.48
CA PRO A 207 -24.82 -4.38 2.27
C PRO A 207 -25.34 -5.57 1.44
N ASP A 208 -25.84 -5.31 0.22
CA ASP A 208 -26.49 -6.32 -0.63
C ASP A 208 -25.55 -7.00 -1.63
N GLU A 209 -24.30 -6.53 -1.77
CA GLU A 209 -23.29 -7.15 -2.62
C GLU A 209 -22.49 -8.18 -1.81
N LYS A 210 -22.27 -9.36 -2.38
CA LYS A 210 -21.38 -10.37 -1.77
C LYS A 210 -20.01 -9.75 -1.57
N GLU A 211 -19.48 -9.86 -0.36
CA GLU A 211 -18.14 -9.39 -0.01
C GLU A 211 -17.11 -9.98 -0.98
N ASP A 212 -16.49 -9.10 -1.77
CA ASP A 212 -15.50 -9.45 -2.79
C ASP A 212 -14.09 -9.19 -2.25
N ALA A 213 -13.19 -10.13 -2.46
CA ALA A 213 -11.77 -10.00 -2.12
C ALA A 213 -11.13 -8.76 -2.77
N ILE A 214 -11.63 -8.35 -3.95
CA ILE A 214 -11.13 -7.17 -4.65
C ILE A 214 -11.58 -5.88 -3.98
N ALA A 215 -12.82 -5.82 -3.48
CA ALA A 215 -13.29 -4.67 -2.70
C ALA A 215 -12.47 -4.52 -1.41
N LEU A 216 -12.18 -5.63 -0.72
CA LEU A 216 -11.32 -5.63 0.46
C LEU A 216 -9.88 -5.19 0.13
N GLU A 217 -9.32 -5.60 -1.02
CA GLU A 217 -8.01 -5.15 -1.48
C GLU A 217 -8.01 -3.64 -1.73
N ILE A 218 -9.04 -3.10 -2.36
CA ILE A 218 -9.18 -1.66 -2.62
C ILE A 218 -9.28 -0.87 -1.30
N GLN A 219 -10.11 -1.33 -0.37
CA GLN A 219 -10.23 -0.73 0.96
C GLN A 219 -8.88 -0.74 1.71
N SER A 220 -8.15 -1.87 1.63
CA SER A 220 -6.85 -2.02 2.27
C SER A 220 -5.80 -1.08 1.66
N ASP A 221 -5.75 -0.97 0.33
CA ASP A 221 -4.84 -0.06 -0.38
C ASP A 221 -5.17 1.40 -0.06
N ALA A 222 -6.45 1.78 0.01
CA ALA A 222 -6.87 3.13 0.40
C ALA A 222 -6.38 3.52 1.80
N LEU A 223 -6.54 2.63 2.79
CA LEU A 223 -6.04 2.86 4.15
C LEU A 223 -4.50 2.96 4.21
N LEU A 224 -3.78 2.14 3.45
CA LEU A 224 -2.31 2.21 3.40
C LEU A 224 -1.82 3.52 2.76
N ILE A 225 -2.50 4.01 1.72
CA ILE A 225 -2.17 5.31 1.13
C ILE A 225 -2.44 6.43 2.12
N LEU A 226 -3.60 6.41 2.81
CA LEU A 226 -3.93 7.38 3.86
C LEU A 226 -2.88 7.37 4.98
N SER A 227 -2.43 6.18 5.39
CA SER A 227 -1.40 6.01 6.43
C SER A 227 -0.09 6.65 6.00
N GLY A 228 0.42 6.34 4.81
CA GLY A 228 1.66 6.93 4.29
C GLY A 228 1.61 8.44 4.08
N LEU A 229 0.44 9.00 3.74
CA LEU A 229 0.27 10.45 3.61
C LEU A 229 0.25 11.15 4.97
N CYS A 230 -0.43 10.56 5.96
CA CYS A 230 -0.66 11.17 7.27
C CYS A 230 0.49 10.97 8.26
N GLU A 231 1.33 9.96 8.07
CA GLU A 231 2.43 9.64 8.98
C GLU A 231 3.33 10.88 9.21
N HIS A 232 3.51 11.26 10.48
CA HIS A 232 4.27 12.46 10.90
C HIS A 232 3.69 13.85 10.51
N TYR A 233 2.57 13.96 9.79
CA TYR A 233 2.01 15.26 9.36
C TYR A 233 0.68 15.60 10.02
N ILE A 234 0.70 16.49 11.02
CA ILE A 234 -0.50 16.86 11.77
C ILE A 234 -1.61 17.44 10.89
N GLN A 235 -1.29 18.29 9.91
CA GLN A 235 -2.30 18.90 9.03
C GLN A 235 -3.00 17.84 8.16
N ARG A 236 -2.28 16.80 7.73
CA ARG A 236 -2.84 15.69 6.94
C ARG A 236 -3.71 14.78 7.82
N LYS A 237 -3.35 14.58 9.09
CA LYS A 237 -4.22 13.91 10.08
C LYS A 237 -5.49 14.71 10.37
N GLU A 238 -5.41 16.04 10.42
CA GLU A 238 -6.61 16.89 10.55
C GLU A 238 -7.54 16.78 9.34
N MET A 239 -6.97 16.67 8.11
CA MET A 239 -7.76 16.37 6.91
C MET A 239 -8.41 14.98 6.93
N PHE A 240 -7.77 13.99 7.57
CA PHE A 240 -8.37 12.67 7.76
C PHE A 240 -9.63 12.76 8.63
N GLY A 241 -9.55 13.51 9.73
CA GLY A 241 -10.70 13.98 10.50
C GLY A 241 -11.62 12.87 11.04
N THR A 242 -12.79 13.28 11.53
CA THR A 242 -13.77 12.36 12.12
C THR A 242 -14.33 11.36 11.12
N GLU A 243 -14.47 11.76 9.85
CA GLU A 243 -14.90 10.86 8.77
C GLU A 243 -13.92 9.71 8.54
N GLY A 244 -12.62 9.99 8.63
CA GLY A 244 -11.57 8.98 8.61
C GLY A 244 -11.62 8.08 9.85
N VAL A 245 -11.85 8.66 11.03
CA VAL A 245 -12.00 7.86 12.27
C VAL A 245 -13.23 6.92 12.17
N ASP A 246 -14.34 7.37 11.59
CA ASP A 246 -15.54 6.56 11.41
C ASP A 246 -15.29 5.33 10.52
N ILE A 247 -14.50 5.44 9.45
CA ILE A 247 -14.16 4.28 8.60
C ILE A 247 -13.29 3.26 9.35
N ILE A 248 -12.37 3.73 10.21
CA ILE A 248 -11.55 2.86 11.05
C ILE A 248 -12.42 2.10 12.06
N LEU A 249 -13.30 2.81 12.76
CA LEU A 249 -14.23 2.22 13.72
C LEU A 249 -15.18 1.23 13.04
N HIS A 250 -15.62 1.50 11.81
CA HIS A 250 -16.44 0.58 11.03
C HIS A 250 -15.73 -0.75 10.80
N VAL A 251 -14.47 -0.73 10.36
CA VAL A 251 -13.69 -1.96 10.15
C VAL A 251 -13.46 -2.70 11.46
N MET A 252 -13.11 -1.99 12.54
CA MET A 252 -12.85 -2.61 13.85
C MET A 252 -14.06 -3.36 14.42
N LYS A 253 -15.28 -2.95 14.05
CA LYS A 253 -16.54 -3.61 14.43
C LYS A 253 -16.88 -4.85 13.58
N THR A 254 -16.04 -5.20 12.60
CA THR A 254 -16.26 -6.35 11.74
C THR A 254 -16.23 -7.65 12.54
N ASP A 255 -17.15 -8.59 12.24
CA ASP A 255 -17.22 -9.90 12.90
C ASP A 255 -15.85 -10.61 12.85
N PRO A 256 -15.24 -10.96 14.01
CA PRO A 256 -13.98 -11.69 14.11
C PRO A 256 -13.92 -12.98 13.27
N LYS A 257 -15.06 -13.63 13.01
CA LYS A 257 -15.12 -14.83 12.18
C LYS A 257 -14.73 -14.56 10.73
N LYS A 258 -14.94 -13.35 10.22
CA LYS A 258 -14.57 -12.95 8.85
C LYS A 258 -13.06 -12.94 8.63
N LEU A 259 -12.25 -12.80 9.68
CA LEU A 259 -10.79 -12.92 9.60
C LEU A 259 -10.33 -14.31 9.12
N GLN A 260 -11.18 -15.34 9.29
CA GLN A 260 -10.89 -16.71 8.86
C GLN A 260 -11.45 -17.06 7.48
N SER A 261 -12.16 -16.13 6.82
CA SER A 261 -12.80 -16.35 5.52
C SER A 261 -11.82 -16.54 4.36
N GLY A 262 -10.58 -16.06 4.50
CA GLY A 262 -9.60 -16.03 3.42
C GLY A 262 -9.83 -14.97 2.34
N LEU A 263 -10.87 -14.12 2.47
CA LEU A 263 -11.21 -13.09 1.49
C LEU A 263 -10.28 -11.86 1.51
N GLY A 264 -9.55 -11.63 2.60
CA GLY A 264 -8.63 -10.49 2.71
C GLY A 264 -8.80 -9.63 3.97
N TYR A 265 -9.78 -9.93 4.83
CA TYR A 265 -10.03 -9.19 6.08
C TYR A 265 -8.82 -9.02 6.99
N ASN A 266 -7.87 -9.96 6.98
CA ASN A 266 -6.63 -9.81 7.74
C ASN A 266 -5.80 -8.62 7.23
N VAL A 267 -5.69 -8.46 5.91
CA VAL A 267 -4.95 -7.35 5.30
C VAL A 267 -5.65 -6.03 5.63
N LEU A 268 -6.98 -5.98 5.48
CA LEU A 268 -7.78 -4.81 5.84
C LEU A 268 -7.60 -4.44 7.31
N LEU A 269 -7.57 -5.43 8.22
CA LEU A 269 -7.31 -5.21 9.64
C LEU A 269 -5.91 -4.64 9.88
N PHE A 270 -4.86 -5.16 9.24
CA PHE A 270 -3.51 -4.60 9.39
C PHE A 270 -3.43 -3.17 8.89
N SER A 271 -4.01 -2.88 7.72
CA SER A 271 -4.10 -1.51 7.20
C SER A 271 -4.86 -0.60 8.15
N THR A 272 -5.90 -1.11 8.83
CA THR A 272 -6.66 -0.36 9.84
C THR A 272 -5.81 -0.03 11.06
N LEU A 273 -5.04 -1.00 11.57
CA LEU A 273 -4.13 -0.77 12.71
C LEU A 273 -3.03 0.22 12.36
N ASP A 274 -2.48 0.11 11.15
CA ASP A 274 -1.51 1.07 10.60
C ASP A 274 -2.11 2.48 10.51
N SER A 275 -3.35 2.61 10.02
CA SER A 275 -4.06 3.89 9.97
C SER A 275 -4.37 4.47 11.35
N ILE A 276 -4.62 3.67 12.38
CA ILE A 276 -4.75 4.20 13.76
C ILE A 276 -3.44 4.88 14.15
N TRP A 277 -2.32 4.21 13.94
CA TRP A 277 -1.00 4.74 14.26
C TRP A 277 -0.66 5.99 13.44
N CYS A 278 -0.81 5.93 12.13
CA CYS A 278 -0.36 6.98 11.22
C CYS A 278 -1.35 8.14 11.11
N CYS A 279 -2.67 7.88 11.08
CA CYS A 279 -3.69 8.91 10.84
C CYS A 279 -4.30 9.49 12.11
N ILE A 280 -4.45 8.69 13.19
CA ILE A 280 -5.19 9.13 14.39
C ILE A 280 -4.23 9.59 15.48
N LEU A 281 -3.25 8.75 15.86
CA LEU A 281 -2.39 9.06 17.00
C LEU A 281 -1.57 10.34 16.78
N GLY A 282 -1.47 11.16 17.82
CA GLY A 282 -0.84 12.47 17.80
C GLY A 282 -1.70 13.59 17.20
N CYS A 283 -2.93 13.32 16.76
CA CYS A 283 -3.90 14.33 16.34
C CYS A 283 -5.02 14.43 17.38
N TYR A 284 -4.96 15.44 18.27
CA TYR A 284 -5.85 15.56 19.42
C TYR A 284 -7.34 15.45 19.08
N SER A 285 -7.80 16.14 18.02
CA SER A 285 -9.21 16.09 17.63
C SER A 285 -9.66 14.71 17.16
N SER A 286 -8.78 13.95 16.51
CA SER A 286 -9.07 12.59 16.03
C SER A 286 -8.93 11.56 17.15
N GLU A 287 -7.95 11.73 18.05
CA GLU A 287 -7.78 10.90 19.24
C GLU A 287 -8.98 11.03 20.18
N ASP A 288 -9.38 12.25 20.52
CA ASP A 288 -10.53 12.51 21.38
C ASP A 288 -11.79 11.87 20.81
N TYR A 289 -12.07 12.07 19.52
CA TYR A 289 -13.22 11.45 18.86
C TYR A 289 -13.12 9.93 18.81
N PHE A 290 -11.94 9.35 18.57
CA PHE A 290 -11.74 7.90 18.60
C PHE A 290 -12.01 7.31 19.99
N LEU A 291 -11.57 7.99 21.06
CA LEU A 291 -11.81 7.59 22.43
C LEU A 291 -13.30 7.73 22.82
N GLU A 292 -13.94 8.84 22.44
CA GLU A 292 -15.37 9.06 22.65
C GLU A 292 -16.23 7.97 21.99
N LYS A 293 -15.78 7.41 20.87
CA LYS A 293 -16.45 6.32 20.14
C LYS A 293 -16.03 4.92 20.58
N GLU A 294 -15.48 4.78 21.78
CA GLU A 294 -15.07 3.50 22.36
C GLU A 294 -13.96 2.78 21.56
N GLY A 295 -13.22 3.51 20.72
CA GLY A 295 -12.21 2.95 19.82
C GLY A 295 -11.12 2.16 20.56
N ILE A 296 -10.76 2.59 21.77
CA ILE A 296 -9.79 1.88 22.61
C ILE A 296 -10.29 0.49 23.05
N PHE A 297 -11.58 0.36 23.35
CA PHE A 297 -12.17 -0.92 23.75
C PHE A 297 -12.23 -1.88 22.57
N LEU A 298 -12.61 -1.38 21.39
CA LEU A 298 -12.57 -2.15 20.14
C LEU A 298 -11.14 -2.63 19.81
N LEU A 299 -10.13 -1.80 20.05
CA LEU A 299 -8.73 -2.18 19.84
C LEU A 299 -8.30 -3.30 20.80
N LEU A 300 -8.70 -3.21 22.07
CA LEU A 300 -8.43 -4.24 23.07
C LEU A 300 -9.14 -5.55 22.71
N ASP A 301 -10.38 -5.50 22.24
CA ASP A 301 -11.12 -6.67 21.76
C ASP A 301 -10.38 -7.33 20.59
N ILE A 302 -9.91 -6.54 19.61
CA ILE A 302 -9.12 -7.04 18.49
C ILE A 302 -7.83 -7.73 18.96
N LEU A 303 -7.12 -7.15 19.93
CA LEU A 303 -5.91 -7.75 20.51
C LEU A 303 -6.23 -9.03 21.30
N ALA A 304 -7.42 -9.09 21.93
CA ALA A 304 -7.90 -10.24 22.68
C ALA A 304 -8.40 -11.39 21.80
N ILE A 305 -8.73 -11.13 20.52
CA ILE A 305 -8.88 -12.16 19.50
C ILE A 305 -7.49 -12.81 19.34
N GLN A 306 -7.18 -13.80 20.17
CA GLN A 306 -5.93 -14.54 20.10
C GLN A 306 -5.77 -15.04 18.65
N ALA A 307 -4.88 -14.39 17.90
CA ALA A 307 -4.53 -14.85 16.58
C ALA A 307 -3.92 -16.24 16.77
N THR A 308 -4.69 -17.28 16.44
CA THR A 308 -4.19 -18.65 16.32
C THR A 308 -2.92 -18.61 15.48
N HIS A 309 -1.98 -19.54 15.73
CA HIS A 309 -0.76 -19.64 14.90
C HIS A 309 -1.10 -19.62 13.39
N LYS A 310 -2.24 -20.22 13.02
CA LYS A 310 -2.80 -20.23 11.68
C LYS A 310 -3.24 -18.84 11.18
N GLN A 311 -3.79 -17.97 12.02
CA GLN A 311 -4.10 -16.58 11.68
C GLN A 311 -2.83 -15.74 11.49
N ARG A 312 -1.79 -15.93 12.32
CA ARG A 312 -0.48 -15.29 12.10
C ARG A 312 0.18 -15.77 10.81
N GLU A 313 0.08 -17.07 10.52
CA GLU A 313 0.64 -17.66 9.30
C GLU A 313 -0.13 -17.22 8.04
N LEU A 314 -1.47 -17.15 8.11
CA LEU A 314 -2.31 -16.64 7.01
C LEU A 314 -2.13 -15.13 6.84
N ALA A 315 -2.00 -14.37 7.91
CA ALA A 315 -1.63 -12.96 7.88
C ALA A 315 -0.29 -12.76 7.18
N ASN A 316 0.75 -13.50 7.59
CA ASN A 316 2.07 -13.43 6.97
C ASN A 316 2.03 -13.89 5.51
N LYS A 317 1.30 -14.97 5.17
CA LYS A 317 1.13 -15.41 3.77
C LYS A 317 0.36 -14.40 2.93
N SER A 318 -0.67 -13.77 3.48
CA SER A 318 -1.43 -12.72 2.81
C SER A 318 -0.59 -11.46 2.62
N TRP A 319 0.23 -11.11 3.62
CA TRP A 319 1.20 -10.01 3.56
C TRP A 319 2.28 -10.28 2.50
N GLU A 320 2.90 -11.46 2.50
CA GLU A 320 3.88 -11.86 1.49
C GLU A 320 3.26 -11.93 0.09
N ASN A 321 2.03 -12.44 -0.07
CA ASN A 321 1.30 -12.42 -1.34
C ASN A 321 0.97 -11.00 -1.79
N PHE A 322 0.63 -10.10 -0.86
CA PHE A 322 0.40 -8.70 -1.13
C PHE A 322 1.68 -8.01 -1.61
N LEU A 323 2.80 -8.23 -0.91
CA LEU A 323 4.14 -7.78 -1.29
C LEU A 323 4.63 -8.38 -2.62
N ALA A 324 4.24 -9.61 -2.94
CA ALA A 324 4.60 -10.26 -4.20
C ALA A 324 3.79 -9.72 -5.40
N ARG A 325 2.58 -9.24 -5.17
CA ARG A 325 1.73 -8.62 -6.20
C ARG A 325 2.03 -7.14 -6.40
N THR A 326 2.82 -6.50 -5.53
CA THR A 326 3.35 -5.16 -5.77
C THR A 326 4.65 -5.26 -6.55
N SER A 327 4.77 -4.48 -7.63
CA SER A 327 5.89 -4.53 -8.57
C SER A 327 7.25 -4.11 -7.98
N ASN A 328 7.28 -3.68 -6.71
CA ASN A 328 8.47 -3.22 -6.00
C ASN A 328 8.65 -3.91 -4.63
N ALA A 329 8.67 -5.25 -4.63
CA ALA A 329 9.02 -6.05 -3.45
C ALA A 329 10.41 -5.72 -2.84
N LYS A 330 11.31 -5.02 -3.57
CA LYS A 330 12.61 -4.57 -3.04
C LYS A 330 12.51 -3.24 -2.28
N THR A 331 11.66 -2.31 -2.71
CA THR A 331 11.42 -1.04 -2.01
C THR A 331 10.56 -1.24 -0.76
N LEU A 332 9.66 -2.23 -0.77
CA LEU A 332 8.88 -2.65 0.41
C LEU A 332 9.63 -3.63 1.34
N LYS A 333 10.76 -4.18 0.88
CA LYS A 333 11.72 -4.89 1.73
C LYS A 333 12.72 -3.90 2.34
N VAL A 334 12.21 -2.89 3.04
CA VAL A 334 12.95 -2.49 4.24
C VAL A 334 12.82 -3.68 5.18
N PRO A 335 13.91 -4.28 5.65
CA PRO A 335 13.80 -5.39 6.59
C PRO A 335 12.97 -4.90 7.78
N SER A 336 11.96 -5.68 8.18
CA SER A 336 11.58 -5.73 9.59
C SER A 336 12.83 -6.23 10.32
N GLY A 337 13.69 -5.27 10.65
CA GLY A 337 15.13 -5.43 10.79
C GLY A 337 15.60 -5.02 12.16
N ARG A 338 14.80 -5.28 13.18
CA ARG A 338 15.20 -5.88 14.46
C ARG A 338 13.96 -5.93 15.33
N VAL A 339 13.63 -7.13 15.79
CA VAL A 339 13.04 -7.30 17.11
C VAL A 339 13.92 -6.49 18.05
N VAL A 340 13.45 -5.32 18.48
CA VAL A 340 14.00 -4.66 19.65
C VAL A 340 13.55 -5.53 20.81
N THR A 341 14.38 -6.53 21.12
CA THR A 341 14.48 -6.95 22.51
C THR A 341 14.79 -5.67 23.27
N VAL A 342 13.88 -5.28 24.16
CA VAL A 342 14.10 -4.19 25.11
C VAL A 342 15.28 -4.63 25.99
N GLU A 343 16.49 -4.35 25.52
CA GLU A 343 17.68 -4.37 26.33
C GLU A 343 17.95 -2.94 26.78
N SER A 344 17.60 -2.71 28.03
CA SER A 344 18.09 -1.64 28.91
C SER A 344 17.83 -0.19 28.50
N THR A 345 17.07 0.48 29.37
CA THR A 345 17.13 1.90 29.69
C THR A 345 18.39 2.61 29.16
N PRO A 346 18.25 3.70 28.39
CA PRO A 346 19.39 4.48 27.92
C PRO A 346 20.23 4.99 29.11
N THR A 347 21.53 4.71 29.10
CA THR A 347 22.51 5.20 30.08
C THR A 347 22.73 6.72 30.04
N ARG A 348 21.87 7.47 29.34
CA ARG A 348 21.85 8.94 29.28
C ARG A 348 20.80 9.61 30.18
N LEU A 349 20.13 8.84 31.05
CA LEU A 349 19.22 9.37 32.07
C LEU A 349 19.70 9.15 33.51
N LEU A 350 20.97 8.82 33.72
CA LEU A 350 21.61 8.74 35.05
C LEU A 350 22.84 9.65 35.07
N GLY A 351 22.62 10.92 35.37
CA GLY A 351 23.69 11.91 35.47
C GLY A 351 23.17 13.33 35.67
N GLY A 352 22.17 13.50 36.52
CA GLY A 352 21.70 14.79 37.00
C GLY A 352 21.74 14.81 38.54
N PRO A 353 22.04 15.95 39.17
CA PRO A 353 22.34 16.06 40.59
C PRO A 353 21.07 15.99 41.45
N LEU A 354 20.50 14.79 41.59
CA LEU A 354 19.46 14.46 42.56
C LEU A 354 19.64 13.03 43.13
N ALA A 355 20.86 12.47 43.04
CA ALA A 355 21.18 11.13 43.50
C ALA A 355 21.45 11.01 45.02
N ASP A 356 20.98 11.98 45.82
CA ASP A 356 21.08 11.95 47.27
C ASP A 356 19.68 12.09 47.87
N THR A 357 19.00 10.97 48.08
CA THR A 357 18.36 10.59 49.36
C THR A 357 17.53 9.31 49.19
N ASP A 358 17.75 8.41 50.15
CA ASP A 358 17.01 7.18 50.39
C ASP A 358 15.48 7.35 50.32
N MET A 359 14.80 6.47 49.60
CA MET A 359 13.69 5.68 50.17
C MET A 359 13.04 4.79 49.10
N ALA A 360 13.18 3.48 49.35
CA ALA A 360 12.11 2.48 49.23
C ALA A 360 11.56 2.11 47.85
N LEU A 361 11.25 0.86 47.52
CA LEU A 361 11.45 -0.46 48.10
C LEU A 361 10.88 -1.42 47.03
N LYS A 362 11.60 -2.52 46.79
CA LYS A 362 11.06 -3.85 46.42
C LYS A 362 10.26 -4.01 45.11
N ARG A 363 10.96 -4.58 44.12
CA ARG A 363 10.37 -5.49 43.13
C ARG A 363 9.79 -6.73 43.83
N LEU A 364 8.49 -6.96 43.70
CA LEU A 364 7.86 -8.24 43.99
C LEU A 364 7.96 -9.14 42.73
N PRO A 365 8.45 -10.38 42.83
CA PRO A 365 8.31 -11.36 41.76
C PRO A 365 6.96 -12.08 41.92
N VAL A 366 6.00 -11.80 41.06
CA VAL A 366 4.80 -12.64 40.93
C VAL A 366 5.01 -13.62 39.78
N ARG A 367 5.60 -14.78 40.09
CA ARG A 367 5.43 -15.98 39.26
C ARG A 367 4.24 -16.75 39.81
N GLY A 368 3.18 -16.83 39.01
CA GLY A 368 2.09 -17.79 39.21
C GLY A 368 2.62 -19.21 39.01
N GLY A 369 2.66 -19.98 40.09
CA GLY A 369 2.95 -21.41 40.10
C GLY A 369 2.08 -22.06 41.18
N ALA A 370 1.43 -23.16 40.81
CA ALA A 370 0.39 -23.83 41.59
C ALA A 370 0.88 -24.43 42.94
N LEU A 371 -0.11 -24.63 43.82
CA LEU A 371 -0.08 -25.07 45.23
C LEU A 371 0.81 -26.28 45.56
N GLN A 372 1.55 -26.20 46.68
CA GLN A 372 1.81 -27.35 47.57
C GLN A 372 1.71 -26.93 49.05
N ARG A 373 0.89 -27.67 49.81
CA ARG A 373 0.74 -27.62 51.28
C ARG A 373 1.73 -28.59 51.92
N VAL A 374 2.62 -28.16 52.83
CA VAL A 374 3.16 -29.04 53.89
C VAL A 374 3.58 -28.27 55.18
N LYS A 375 2.87 -28.63 56.26
CA LYS A 375 3.16 -28.74 57.72
C LYS A 375 3.85 -27.63 58.55
N VAL A 376 3.11 -27.28 59.61
CA VAL A 376 3.43 -26.52 60.83
C VAL A 376 4.41 -27.27 61.74
N LYS A 377 5.29 -26.54 62.44
CA LYS A 377 5.68 -26.81 63.84
C LYS A 377 5.83 -25.50 64.63
N THR A 378 5.11 -25.45 65.75
CA THR A 378 5.12 -24.47 66.85
C THR A 378 6.31 -24.70 67.80
N LEU A 379 6.38 -23.87 68.87
CA LEU A 379 7.35 -23.73 69.99
C LEU A 379 8.37 -22.58 69.75
N ASN A 380 8.58 -21.59 70.63
CA ASN A 380 8.18 -21.35 72.02
C ASN A 380 8.34 -19.85 72.39
N GLU A 381 7.69 -19.47 73.48
CA GLU A 381 7.54 -18.18 74.17
C GLU A 381 8.79 -17.34 74.54
N PRO A 382 8.58 -16.03 74.90
CA PRO A 382 9.64 -15.06 75.17
C PRO A 382 10.11 -15.07 76.63
N LYS A 383 11.35 -14.62 76.88
CA LYS A 383 11.79 -14.20 78.21
C LYS A 383 12.42 -12.81 78.16
N LYS A 384 11.77 -11.87 78.86
CA LYS A 384 12.35 -10.63 79.39
C LYS A 384 13.27 -10.97 80.56
N THR A 385 14.38 -10.23 80.72
CA THR A 385 14.81 -9.60 81.99
C THR A 385 16.08 -8.76 81.74
N ALA A 386 16.06 -7.53 82.25
CA ALA A 386 17.19 -6.58 82.40
C ALA A 386 17.94 -6.88 83.73
N PRO A 387 18.81 -6.02 84.31
CA PRO A 387 19.53 -4.82 83.84
C PRO A 387 21.04 -4.81 84.23
N ILE A 388 21.81 -3.83 83.75
CA ILE A 388 22.65 -2.84 84.48
C ILE A 388 23.16 -1.84 83.44
#